data_AF-A0A0Q9NM16-F1
#
_entry.id   AF-A0A0Q9NM16-F1
#
_cell.length_a   1.000
_cell.length_b   1.000
_cell.length_c   1.000
_cell.angle_alpha   90.00
_cell.angle_beta   90.00
_cell.angle_gamma   90.00
#
_symmetry.space_group_name_H-M   'P 1'
#
loop_
_entity.id
_entity.type
_entity.pdbx_description
1 polymer ?
#
loop_
_entity_poly.entity_id
_entity_poly.type
_entity_poly.pdbx_seq_one_letter_code
_entity_poly.pdbx_strand_id
1 'polypeptide(L)'
;MCGACGQTVVADPVLGPVRTMRQHLIVAQTVNDLCRSWPGAPKVAATGGGWLVSRPTGAIEAVSTVEALWTAVLSGRAGEPLAAAVGPAAAVADSIASRVLALGRRLSQARPAGAP
;
A
#
# COMPACT_ATOMS: atom_id res chain seq x y z
N MET A 1 -1.95 -19.03 -11.55
CA MET A 1 -2.23 -19.90 -10.39
C MET A 1 -0.93 -20.60 -10.01
N CYS A 2 -0.53 -20.63 -8.74
CA CYS A 2 0.70 -21.30 -8.30
C CYS A 2 0.46 -22.82 -8.29
N GLY A 3 1.24 -23.58 -9.08
CA GLY A 3 1.07 -25.03 -9.22
C GLY A 3 1.40 -25.84 -7.96
N ALA A 4 2.09 -25.26 -6.97
CA ALA A 4 2.49 -25.95 -5.74
C ALA A 4 1.52 -25.75 -4.56
N CYS A 5 0.89 -24.58 -4.46
CA CYS A 5 0.00 -24.24 -3.33
C CYS A 5 -1.43 -23.88 -3.74
N GLY A 6 -1.78 -23.94 -5.04
CA GLY A 6 -3.12 -23.66 -5.54
C GLY A 6 -3.56 -22.20 -5.46
N GLN A 7 -2.73 -21.30 -4.92
CA GLN A 7 -3.11 -19.89 -4.76
C GLN A 7 -3.17 -19.15 -6.09
N THR A 8 -4.18 -18.28 -6.22
CA THR A 8 -4.29 -17.33 -7.32
C THR A 8 -3.14 -16.32 -7.23
N VAL A 9 -2.18 -16.44 -8.14
CA VAL A 9 -1.12 -15.44 -8.31
C VAL A 9 -1.73 -14.29 -9.11
N VAL A 10 -2.04 -13.20 -8.43
CA VAL A 10 -2.36 -11.93 -9.08
C VAL A 10 -1.02 -11.33 -9.55
N ALA A 11 -0.98 -10.62 -10.67
CA ALA A 11 0.22 -9.86 -11.02
C ALA A 11 0.27 -8.59 -10.15
N ASP A 12 1.43 -8.26 -9.59
CA ASP A 12 1.64 -6.97 -8.91
C ASP A 12 2.69 -6.17 -9.68
N PRO A 13 2.34 -5.02 -10.28
CA PRO A 13 3.30 -4.22 -11.04
C PRO A 13 4.49 -3.68 -10.23
N VAL A 14 4.36 -3.58 -8.91
CA VAL A 14 5.43 -3.11 -8.00
C VAL A 14 6.35 -4.24 -7.59
N LEU A 15 5.80 -5.41 -7.27
CA LEU A 15 6.57 -6.56 -6.77
C LEU A 15 6.98 -7.57 -7.86
N GLY A 16 6.30 -7.55 -9.01
CA GLY A 16 6.47 -8.51 -10.08
C GLY A 16 5.69 -9.82 -9.87
N PRO A 17 5.96 -10.83 -10.71
CA PRO A 17 5.20 -12.10 -10.72
C PRO A 17 5.56 -13.04 -9.57
N VAL A 18 6.77 -12.92 -9.02
CA VAL A 18 7.24 -13.72 -7.88
C VAL A 18 7.30 -12.83 -6.66
N ARG A 19 6.57 -13.21 -5.61
CA ARG A 19 6.46 -12.43 -4.38
C ARG A 19 6.88 -13.25 -3.19
N THR A 20 7.68 -12.66 -2.34
CA THR A 20 8.19 -13.26 -1.11
C THR A 20 7.55 -12.58 0.09
N MET A 21 7.44 -13.30 1.20
CA MET A 21 6.96 -12.74 2.47
C MET A 21 7.79 -11.51 2.89
N ARG A 22 9.10 -11.52 2.63
CA ARG A 22 9.98 -10.36 2.87
C ARG A 22 9.51 -9.11 2.11
N GLN A 23 9.15 -9.27 0.84
CA GLN A 23 8.64 -8.14 0.04
C GLN A 23 7.30 -7.64 0.59
N HIS A 24 6.39 -8.54 0.97
CA HIS A 24 5.12 -8.15 1.60
C HIS A 24 5.34 -7.38 2.91
N LEU A 25 6.30 -7.80 3.74
CA LEU A 25 6.68 -7.11 4.97
C LEU A 25 7.26 -5.71 4.70
N ILE A 26 8.14 -5.57 3.70
CA ILE A 26 8.71 -4.27 3.32
C ILE A 26 7.59 -3.30 2.89
N VAL A 27 6.63 -3.76 2.09
CA VAL A 27 5.49 -2.94 1.67
C VAL A 27 4.66 -2.50 2.90
N ALA A 28 4.28 -3.45 3.76
CA ALA A 28 3.50 -3.15 4.95
C ALA A 28 4.19 -2.12 5.86
N GLN A 29 5.48 -2.32 6.12
CA GLN A 29 6.28 -1.41 6.94
C GLN A 29 6.35 -0.01 6.32
N THR A 30 6.63 0.07 5.02
CA THR A 30 6.71 1.34 4.29
C THR A 30 5.40 2.14 4.38
N VAL A 31 4.26 1.48 4.19
CA VAL A 31 2.95 2.14 4.27
C VAL A 31 2.62 2.54 5.70
N ASN A 32 2.86 1.66 6.68
CA ASN A 32 2.63 1.97 8.09
C ASN A 32 3.49 3.16 8.58
N ASP A 33 4.76 3.22 8.16
CA ASP A 33 5.67 4.31 8.53
C ASP A 33 5.19 5.64 7.96
N LEU A 34 4.72 5.65 6.70
CA LEU A 34 4.15 6.86 6.12
C LEU A 34 2.86 7.29 6.82
N CYS A 35 2.00 6.32 7.15
CA CYS A 35 0.70 6.61 7.75
C CYS A 35 0.80 6.93 9.25
N ARG A 36 1.95 6.72 9.91
CA ARG A 36 2.10 6.83 11.37
C ARG A 36 1.65 8.18 11.93
N SER A 37 1.82 9.26 11.19
CA SER A 37 1.43 10.62 11.60
C SER A 37 -0.04 10.95 11.32
N TRP A 38 -0.82 10.03 10.73
CA TRP A 38 -2.19 10.30 10.32
C TRP A 38 -3.17 10.05 11.48
N PRO A 39 -4.13 10.95 11.74
CA PRO A 39 -5.21 10.67 12.67
C PRO A 39 -5.99 9.42 12.24
N GLY A 40 -6.11 8.43 13.12
CA GLY A 40 -6.77 7.17 12.78
C GLY A 40 -6.05 6.36 11.71
N ALA A 41 -4.72 6.45 11.64
CA ALA A 41 -3.88 5.80 10.63
C ALA A 41 -4.29 4.35 10.34
N PRO A 42 -4.48 3.98 9.06
CA PRO A 42 -4.74 2.60 8.72
C PRO A 42 -3.54 1.73 9.12
N LYS A 43 -3.82 0.53 9.61
CA LYS A 43 -2.77 -0.47 9.92
C LYS A 43 -2.73 -1.53 8.85
N VAL A 44 -1.54 -1.78 8.33
CA VAL A 44 -1.28 -2.77 7.29
C VAL A 44 -0.52 -3.95 7.89
N ALA A 45 -1.06 -5.16 7.72
CA ALA A 45 -0.41 -6.41 8.09
C ALA A 45 -0.13 -7.26 6.85
N ALA A 46 1.09 -7.77 6.71
CA ALA A 46 1.46 -8.67 5.61
C ALA A 46 0.91 -10.09 5.83
N THR A 47 0.46 -10.73 4.76
CA THR A 47 0.05 -12.13 4.71
C THR A 47 0.78 -12.86 3.59
N GLY A 48 0.62 -14.19 3.50
CA GLY A 48 1.19 -14.96 2.39
C GLY A 48 0.66 -14.53 1.01
N GLY A 49 -0.57 -13.99 0.95
CA GLY A 49 -1.24 -13.60 -0.30
C GLY A 49 -1.30 -12.09 -0.59
N GLY A 50 -0.83 -11.24 0.33
CA GLY A 50 -0.92 -9.79 0.21
C GLY A 50 -0.96 -9.10 1.56
N TRP A 51 -2.00 -8.30 1.82
CA TRP A 51 -2.12 -7.49 3.03
C TRP A 51 -3.53 -7.45 3.59
N LEU A 52 -3.62 -7.25 4.90
CA LEU A 52 -4.84 -6.82 5.59
C LEU A 52 -4.71 -5.34 5.92
N VAL A 53 -5.73 -4.55 5.59
CA VAL A 53 -5.81 -3.13 5.87
C VAL A 53 -6.91 -2.89 6.89
N SER A 54 -6.52 -2.47 8.09
CA SER A 54 -7.46 -2.01 9.11
C SER A 54 -7.70 -0.53 8.94
N ARG A 55 -8.96 -0.15 8.72
CA ARG A 55 -9.41 1.25 8.61
C ARG A 55 -9.71 1.84 9.98
N PRO A 56 -9.70 3.18 10.13
CA PRO A 56 -10.09 3.84 11.38
C PRO A 56 -11.49 3.46 11.90
N THR A 57 -12.39 3.02 11.01
CA THR A 57 -13.73 2.52 11.37
C THR A 57 -13.74 1.11 11.99
N GLY A 58 -12.57 0.47 12.12
CA GLY A 58 -12.44 -0.92 12.57
C GLY A 58 -12.66 -1.97 11.48
N ALA A 59 -13.08 -1.56 10.28
CA ALA A 59 -13.22 -2.48 9.14
C ALA A 59 -11.86 -3.00 8.69
N ILE A 60 -11.79 -4.29 8.37
CA ILE A 60 -10.59 -4.95 7.86
C ILE A 60 -10.86 -5.40 6.42
N GLU A 61 -9.96 -5.06 5.51
CA GLU A 61 -10.03 -5.44 4.11
C GLU A 61 -8.79 -6.24 3.71
N ALA A 62 -8.98 -7.37 3.01
CA ALA A 62 -7.90 -8.16 2.44
C ALA A 62 -7.64 -7.73 1.00
N VAL A 63 -6.39 -7.39 0.69
CA VAL A 63 -5.96 -6.91 -0.63
C VAL A 63 -4.73 -7.68 -1.10
N SER A 64 -4.63 -7.88 -2.41
CA SER A 64 -3.59 -8.72 -3.02
C SER A 64 -2.62 -7.96 -3.91
N THR A 65 -2.74 -6.64 -4.04
CA THR A 65 -1.81 -5.81 -4.81
C THR A 65 -1.45 -4.51 -4.07
N VAL A 66 -0.28 -3.94 -4.33
CA VAL A 66 0.16 -2.65 -3.78
C VAL A 66 -0.79 -1.52 -4.22
N GLU A 67 -1.38 -1.62 -5.41
CA GLU A 67 -2.39 -0.67 -5.90
C GLU A 67 -3.70 -0.75 -5.10
N ALA A 68 -4.22 -1.96 -4.87
CA ALA A 68 -5.41 -2.17 -4.05
C ALA A 68 -5.16 -1.73 -2.60
N LEU A 69 -3.95 -1.98 -2.08
CA LEU A 69 -3.51 -1.50 -0.78
C LEU A 69 -3.58 0.04 -0.68
N TRP A 70 -2.99 0.76 -1.63
CA TRP A 70 -3.06 2.21 -1.63
C TRP A 70 -4.48 2.73 -1.81
N THR A 71 -5.28 2.08 -2.64
CA THR A 71 -6.69 2.43 -2.82
C THR A 71 -7.44 2.32 -1.49
N ALA A 72 -7.30 1.20 -0.78
CA ALA A 72 -7.93 0.99 0.53
C ALA A 72 -7.46 2.00 1.59
N VAL A 73 -6.16 2.32 1.61
CA VAL A 73 -5.56 3.31 2.52
C VAL A 73 -6.09 4.73 2.22
N LEU A 74 -6.18 5.10 0.94
CA LEU A 74 -6.62 6.44 0.51
C LEU A 74 -8.13 6.62 0.62
N SER A 75 -8.94 5.57 0.41
CA SER A 75 -10.39 5.61 0.61
C SER A 75 -10.80 5.89 2.05
N GLY A 76 -9.92 5.61 3.03
CA GLY A 76 -10.15 5.97 4.43
C GLY A 76 -9.86 7.43 4.78
N ARG A 77 -9.42 8.26 3.82
CA ARG A 77 -8.94 9.63 4.06
C ARG A 77 -9.80 10.66 3.32
N ALA A 78 -10.30 11.66 4.06
CA ALA A 78 -10.88 12.85 3.46
C ALA A 78 -9.77 13.79 2.95
N GLY A 79 -9.63 13.88 1.62
CA GLY A 79 -9.17 15.09 0.91
C GLY A 79 -7.70 15.52 0.97
N GLU A 80 -6.89 15.08 1.93
CA GLU A 80 -5.51 15.59 2.04
C GLU A 80 -4.50 14.79 1.18
N PRO A 81 -3.75 15.43 0.26
CA PRO A 81 -2.83 14.75 -0.64
C PRO A 81 -1.61 14.18 0.08
N LEU A 82 -1.23 12.96 -0.30
CA LEU A 82 -0.08 12.21 0.26
C LEU A 82 1.25 12.98 0.18
N ALA A 83 1.35 13.94 -0.75
CA ALA A 83 2.52 14.77 -1.01
C ALA A 83 2.96 15.62 0.20
N ALA A 84 2.04 15.98 1.10
CA ALA A 84 2.39 16.70 2.33
C ALA A 84 3.08 15.79 3.37
N ALA A 85 2.89 14.46 3.29
CA ALA A 85 3.39 13.50 4.27
C ALA A 85 4.75 12.87 3.89
N VAL A 86 5.11 12.86 2.60
CA VAL A 86 6.37 12.30 2.11
C VAL A 86 7.42 13.41 2.03
N GLY A 87 8.27 13.54 3.06
CA GLY A 87 9.46 14.38 2.98
C GLY A 87 10.40 13.96 1.83
N PRO A 88 11.32 14.83 1.38
CA PRO A 88 12.12 14.66 0.15
C PRO A 88 13.08 13.46 0.12
N ALA A 89 13.10 12.61 1.15
CA ALA A 89 14.11 11.56 1.37
C ALA A 89 13.86 10.23 0.64
N ALA A 90 12.77 10.06 -0.10
CA ALA A 90 12.41 8.75 -0.70
C ALA A 90 13.12 8.42 -2.04
N ALA A 91 14.03 9.27 -2.52
CA ALA A 91 14.58 9.17 -3.88
C ALA A 91 15.97 8.50 -3.99
N VAL A 92 16.50 7.92 -2.91
CA VAL A 92 17.86 7.37 -2.91
C VAL A 92 17.79 5.84 -3.06
N ALA A 93 18.05 5.37 -4.29
CA ALA A 93 18.01 3.98 -4.81
C ALA A 93 16.61 3.41 -5.20
N ASP A 94 16.56 2.76 -6.37
CA ASP A 94 15.39 1.99 -6.85
C ASP A 94 15.15 0.78 -5.94
N SER A 95 14.25 0.95 -4.98
CA SER A 95 13.95 0.00 -3.92
C SER A 95 12.46 -0.34 -3.96
N ILE A 96 12.05 -1.38 -3.25
CA ILE A 96 10.62 -1.67 -3.10
C ILE A 96 9.91 -0.51 -2.42
N ALA A 97 10.52 0.06 -1.38
CA ALA A 97 9.95 1.18 -0.65
C ALA A 97 9.72 2.41 -1.55
N SER A 98 10.71 2.78 -2.37
CA SER A 98 10.55 3.92 -3.28
C SER A 98 9.48 3.68 -4.36
N ARG A 99 9.38 2.48 -4.92
CA ARG A 99 8.31 2.11 -5.87
C ARG A 99 6.92 2.10 -5.24
N VAL A 100 6.79 1.61 -4.01
CA VAL A 100 5.54 1.65 -3.22
C VAL A 100 5.11 3.09 -2.99
N LEU A 101 6.01 3.95 -2.51
CA LEU A 101 5.71 5.36 -2.26
C LEU A 101 5.37 6.12 -3.55
N ALA A 102 6.09 5.85 -4.64
CA ALA A 102 5.83 6.44 -5.94
C ALA A 102 4.44 6.06 -6.48
N LEU A 103 3.99 4.82 -6.27
CA LEU A 103 2.62 4.42 -6.62
C LEU A 103 1.58 5.14 -5.77
N GLY A 104 1.76 5.19 -4.44
CA GLY A 104 0.83 5.88 -3.53
C GLY A 104 0.68 7.36 -3.86
N ARG A 105 1.80 8.04 -4.20
CA ARG A 105 1.77 9.44 -4.62
C ARG A 105 0.98 9.63 -5.91
N ARG A 106 1.20 8.79 -6.93
CA ARG A 106 0.47 8.85 -8.21
C ARG A 106 -1.03 8.66 -8.00
N LEU A 107 -1.44 7.66 -7.22
CA LEU A 107 -2.86 7.40 -6.94
C LEU A 107 -3.51 8.54 -6.15
N SER A 108 -2.79 9.12 -5.18
CA SER A 108 -3.28 10.28 -4.44
C SER A 108 -3.46 11.52 -5.33
N GLN A 109 -2.61 11.72 -6.34
CA GLN A 109 -2.70 12.84 -7.28
C GLN A 109 -3.80 12.64 -8.32
N ALA A 110 -4.09 11.39 -8.68
CA ALA A 110 -5.16 11.05 -9.62
C ALA A 110 -6.57 11.11 -9.00
N ARG A 111 -6.67 11.15 -7.66
CA ARG A 111 -7.96 11.27 -6.97
C ARG A 111 -8.50 12.70 -7.16
N PRO A 112 -9.70 12.88 -7.76
CA PRO A 112 -10.27 14.21 -7.91
C PRO A 112 -10.47 14.87 -6.55
N ALA A 113 -10.14 16.15 -6.44
CA ALA A 113 -10.37 16.93 -5.23
C ALA A 113 -11.88 16.92 -4.91
N GLY A 114 -12.28 16.22 -3.85
CA GLY A 114 -13.66 16.17 -3.38
C GLY A 114 -14.43 14.86 -3.61
N ALA A 115 -13.80 13.76 -4.04
CA ALA A 115 -14.45 12.46 -3.89
C ALA A 115 -14.52 12.08 -2.38
N PRO A 116 -15.65 11.52 -1.88
CA PRO A 116 -15.81 11.10 -0.49
C PRO A 116 -14.82 9.99 -0.08
#